data_AF-A0A9E3N4X1-F1
#
_entry.id   AF-A0A9E3N4X1-F1
#
_cell.length_a   1.000
_cell.length_b   1.000
_cell.length_c   1.000
_cell.angle_alpha   90.00
_cell.angle_beta   90.00
_cell.angle_gamma   90.00
#
_symmetry.space_group_name_H-M   'P 1'
#
loop_
_entity.id
_entity.type
_entity.pdbx_description
1 polymer ?
#
loop_
_entity_poly.entity_id
_entity_poly.type
_entity_poly.pdbx_seq_one_letter_code
_entity_poly.pdbx_strand_id
1 'polypeptide(L)' 'MAAGTRWKDVPMNWTCPECGARKDDFEMTVI' A
#
# COMPACT_ATOMS: atom_id res chain seq x y z
N MET A 1 -8.13 4.48 -4.16
CA MET A 1 -8.23 3.19 -3.46
C MET A 1 -9.61 3.13 -2.85
N ALA A 2 -10.43 2.14 -3.20
CA ALA A 2 -11.75 1.99 -2.60
C ALA A 2 -11.59 1.57 -1.13
N ALA A 3 -12.36 2.18 -0.22
CA ALA A 3 -12.39 1.80 1.18
C ALA A 3 -12.73 0.30 1.30
N GLY A 4 -11.77 -0.52 1.74
CA GLY A 4 -11.89 -1.98 1.81
C GLY A 4 -10.91 -2.77 0.94
N THR A 5 -10.09 -2.12 0.11
CA THR A 5 -8.98 -2.81 -0.57
C THR A 5 -7.97 -3.27 0.48
N ARG A 6 -7.80 -4.59 0.67
CA ARG A 6 -6.82 -5.09 1.63
C ARG A 6 -5.42 -4.75 1.13
N TRP A 7 -4.48 -4.53 2.05
CA TRP A 7 -3.08 -4.27 1.70
C TRP A 7 -2.47 -5.38 0.81
N LYS A 8 -2.93 -6.62 0.97
CA LYS A 8 -2.53 -7.74 0.11
C LYS A 8 -2.98 -7.59 -1.35
N ASP A 9 -4.12 -6.93 -1.59
CA ASP A 9 -4.69 -6.71 -2.92
C ASP A 9 -4.09 -5.47 -3.61
N VAL A 10 -3.25 -4.70 -2.90
CA VAL A 10 -2.56 -3.55 -3.47
C VAL A 10 -1.49 -4.05 -4.47
N PRO A 11 -1.47 -3.56 -5.71
CA PRO A 11 -0.48 -3.94 -6.72
C PRO A 11 0.96 -3.63 -6.28
N MET A 12 1.95 -4.42 -6.73
CA MET A 12 3.37 -4.16 -6.39
C MET A 12 3.92 -2.88 -7.03
N ASN A 13 3.33 -2.45 -8.14
CA ASN A 13 3.65 -1.17 -8.79
C ASN A 13 2.85 0.00 -8.20
N TRP A 14 2.13 -0.20 -7.10
CA TRP A 14 1.42 0.87 -6.44
C TRP A 14 2.38 1.84 -5.78
N THR A 15 2.04 3.12 -5.93
CA THR A 15 2.73 4.25 -5.33
C THR A 15 1.69 5.13 -4.65
N CYS A 16 2.00 5.62 -3.47
CA CYS A 16 1.15 6.53 -2.72
C CYS A 16 1.00 7.84 -3.51
N PRO A 17 -0.23 8.26 -3.86
CA PRO A 17 -0.44 9.49 -4.63
C PRO A 17 -0.17 10.76 -3.82
N GLU A 18 -0.08 10.67 -2.49
CA GLU A 18 0.13 11.83 -1.61
C GLU A 18 1.60 12.06 -1.27
N CYS A 19 2.39 10.99 -1.12
CA CYS A 19 3.80 11.08 -0.73
C CYS A 19 4.79 10.41 -1.69
N GLY A 20 4.33 9.65 -2.68
CA GLY A 20 5.19 8.96 -3.63
C GLY A 20 5.86 7.68 -3.09
N ALA A 21 5.55 7.25 -1.86
CA ALA A 21 6.08 6.01 -1.29
C ALA A 21 5.57 4.79 -2.05
N ARG A 22 6.42 3.79 -2.28
CA ARG A 22 6.04 2.55 -2.96
C ARG A 22 5.49 1.55 -1.96
N LYS A 23 4.75 0.55 -2.44
CA LYS A 23 4.28 -0.55 -1.58
C LYS A 23 5.43 -1.22 -0.80
N ASP A 24 6.60 -1.34 -1.40
CA ASP A 24 7.80 -1.92 -0.80
C ASP A 24 8.38 -1.10 0.37
N ASP A 25 8.05 0.20 0.48
CA ASP A 25 8.49 1.05 1.61
C ASP A 25 7.68 0.80 2.88
N PHE A 26 6.57 0.06 2.80
CA PHE A 26 5.70 -0.21 3.93
C PHE A 26 5.86 -1.66 4.42
N GLU A 27 6.22 -1.81 5.68
CA GLU A 27 6.24 -3.10 6.35
C GLU A 27 4.90 -3.37 7.05
N MET A 28 4.31 -4.54 6.82
CA MET A 28 3.13 -4.98 7.57
C MET A 28 3.56 -5.35 8.99
N THR A 29 3.47 -4.39 9.92
CA THR A 29 3.53 -4.69 11.35
C THR A 29 2.21 -5.34 11.78
N VAL A 30 2.30 -6.54 12.34
CA VAL A 30 1.20 -7.18 13.08
C VAL A 30 1.23 -6.66 14.52
N ILE A 31 0.18 -5.95 14.92
CA ILE A 31 -0.08 -5.55 16.31
C ILE A 31 -1.31 -6.32 16.79
#